data_AF-A0A4Z0N212-F1
#
_entry.id   AF-A0A4Z0N212-F1
#
_cell.length_a   1.000
_cell.length_b   1.000
_cell.length_c   1.000
_cell.angle_alpha   90.00
_cell.angle_beta   90.00
_cell.angle_gamma   90.00
#
_symmetry.space_group_name_H-M   'P 1'
#
loop_
_entity.id
_entity.type
_entity.pdbx_description
1 polymer ?
#
loop_
_entity_poly.entity_id
_entity_poly.type
_entity_poly.pdbx_seq_one_letter_code
_entity_poly.pdbx_strand_id
1 'polypeptide(L)'
;MHKSDIATLLALGAALLIAVGDVIQQRSAHDVTDEQVGHVALFLRLLRDKKWWLGSLVAAGGFGLQAAALGYGSVLLVQALLVTSLLFALPLSARFAGRRITSSQWMWAVVLAVAVAVIVTVGNPSKGDSRAGIDLWLWVIATLGPFLAVCLLGARVMSGKPVAAVLLGVVAGSLWGLFAVLTKGVVDQLDRGVWALLKLPELYPWAAVAIAATALQQSAFRAGSMAASLPAVTVSEPMVGSILGMAILGEMLRPGRSGWVVLGIAVVAMVAATVELARGEATSSPDVTASMPG
;
A
#
# COMPACT_ATOMS: atom_id res chain seq x y z
N MET A 1 2.36 3.69 28.45
CA MET A 1 2.60 3.09 27.13
C MET A 1 3.61 3.94 26.40
N HIS A 2 4.65 3.36 25.82
CA HIS A 2 5.58 4.15 24.99
C HIS A 2 4.86 4.56 23.70
N LYS A 3 5.20 5.72 23.12
CA LYS A 3 4.57 6.22 21.88
C LYS A 3 4.65 5.21 20.72
N SER A 4 5.70 4.39 20.70
CA SER A 4 5.89 3.27 19.78
C SER A 4 4.81 2.18 19.88
N ASP A 5 4.37 1.86 21.10
CA ASP A 5 3.37 0.82 21.34
C ASP A 5 2.01 1.26 20.81
N ILE A 6 1.68 2.54 21.03
CA ILE A 6 0.48 3.18 20.50
C ILE A 6 0.50 3.18 18.98
N ALA A 7 1.64 3.56 18.37
CA ALA A 7 1.80 3.53 16.91
C ALA A 7 1.64 2.10 16.35
N THR A 8 2.17 1.10 17.04
CA THR A 8 2.08 -0.31 16.64
C THR A 8 0.63 -0.80 16.68
N LEU A 9 -0.10 -0.53 17.76
CA LEU A 9 -1.51 -0.90 17.88
C LEU A 9 -2.38 -0.19 16.84
N LEU A 10 -2.14 1.10 16.60
CA LEU A 10 -2.85 1.86 15.58
C LEU A 10 -2.54 1.34 14.17
N ALA A 11 -1.29 1.01 13.86
CA ALA A 11 -0.90 0.46 12.56
C ALA A 11 -1.48 -0.94 12.32
N LEU A 12 -1.50 -1.81 13.34
CA LEU A 12 -2.15 -3.12 13.25
C LEU A 12 -3.67 -2.99 13.10
N GLY A 13 -4.29 -2.05 13.82
CA GLY A 13 -5.70 -1.72 13.65
C GLY A 13 -6.01 -1.17 12.26
N ALA A 14 -5.13 -0.31 11.72
CA ALA A 14 -5.22 0.19 10.36
C ALA A 14 -5.15 -0.96 9.34
N ALA A 15 -4.15 -1.83 9.47
CA ALA A 15 -3.96 -3.00 8.61
C ALA A 15 -5.20 -3.92 8.63
N LEU A 16 -5.81 -4.14 9.80
CA LEU A 16 -7.04 -4.93 9.93
C LEU A 16 -8.22 -4.25 9.22
N LEU A 17 -8.46 -2.96 9.46
CA LEU A 17 -9.56 -2.24 8.83
C LEU A 17 -9.39 -2.15 7.31
N ILE A 18 -8.18 -1.88 6.84
CA ILE A 18 -7.86 -1.88 5.40
C ILE A 18 -8.17 -3.27 4.81
N ALA A 19 -7.69 -4.35 5.43
CA ALA A 19 -7.97 -5.71 4.96
C ALA A 19 -9.48 -6.03 4.93
N VAL A 20 -10.24 -5.62 5.94
CA VAL A 20 -11.69 -5.80 5.96
C VAL A 20 -12.37 -4.98 4.85
N GLY A 21 -11.96 -3.73 4.67
CA GLY A 21 -12.45 -2.85 3.61
C GLY A 21 -12.20 -3.43 2.23
N ASP A 22 -10.98 -3.90 1.98
CA ASP A 22 -10.57 -4.50 0.71
C ASP A 22 -11.38 -5.76 0.39
N VAL A 23 -11.55 -6.67 1.37
CA VAL A 23 -12.36 -7.89 1.16
C VAL A 23 -13.84 -7.57 0.90
N ILE A 24 -14.40 -6.57 1.57
CA ILE A 24 -15.79 -6.12 1.31
C ILE A 24 -15.91 -5.53 -0.10
N GLN A 25 -14.98 -4.66 -0.50
CA GLN A 25 -15.00 -4.03 -1.82
C GLN A 25 -14.76 -5.03 -2.95
N GLN A 26 -13.82 -5.96 -2.79
CA GLN A 26 -13.54 -7.03 -3.74
C GLN A 26 -14.80 -7.89 -3.97
N ARG A 27 -15.56 -8.17 -2.91
CA ARG A 27 -16.83 -8.89 -3.03
C ARG A 27 -17.90 -8.07 -3.76
N SER A 28 -18.11 -6.81 -3.40
CA SER A 28 -19.08 -5.97 -4.11
C SER A 28 -18.75 -5.84 -5.59
N ALA A 29 -17.45 -5.85 -5.96
CA ALA A 29 -17.04 -5.92 -7.35
C ALA A 29 -17.42 -7.27 -8.01
N HIS A 30 -17.26 -8.39 -7.30
CA HIS A 30 -17.66 -9.73 -7.78
C HIS A 30 -19.19 -9.92 -7.88
N ASP A 31 -19.97 -9.49 -6.89
CA ASP A 31 -21.44 -9.66 -6.86
C ASP A 31 -22.13 -8.85 -8.00
N VAL A 32 -21.48 -7.83 -8.56
CA VAL A 32 -22.04 -6.94 -9.61
C VAL A 32 -21.55 -7.31 -11.03
N THR A 33 -20.57 -8.21 -11.17
CA THR A 33 -19.92 -8.58 -12.45
C THR A 33 -20.54 -9.78 -13.17
N ASP A 34 -21.62 -10.38 -12.65
CA ASP A 34 -22.32 -11.52 -13.30
C ASP A 34 -23.02 -11.18 -14.64
N GLU A 35 -23.01 -9.92 -15.08
CA GLU A 35 -23.52 -9.50 -16.40
C GLU A 35 -22.49 -8.68 -17.18
N GLN A 36 -22.45 -8.85 -18.51
CA GLN A 36 -21.65 -8.04 -19.44
C GLN A 36 -22.15 -6.59 -19.50
N VAL A 37 -21.78 -5.77 -18.51
CA VAL A 37 -22.10 -4.34 -18.48
C VAL A 37 -20.82 -3.52 -18.65
N GLY A 38 -20.90 -2.43 -19.42
CA GLY A 38 -19.77 -1.52 -19.61
C GLY A 38 -19.24 -0.95 -18.27
N HIS A 39 -17.92 -0.75 -18.18
CA HIS A 39 -17.20 -0.32 -16.96
C HIS A 39 -17.79 0.89 -16.23
N VAL A 40 -18.33 1.87 -16.97
CA VAL A 40 -18.97 3.07 -16.39
C VAL A 40 -20.28 2.72 -15.68
N ALA A 41 -21.07 1.82 -16.27
CA ALA A 41 -22.32 1.34 -15.67
C ALA A 41 -22.03 0.43 -14.46
N LEU A 42 -20.96 -0.36 -14.51
CA LEU A 42 -20.46 -1.14 -13.37
C LEU A 42 -20.05 -0.24 -12.21
N PHE A 43 -19.28 0.82 -12.48
CA PHE A 43 -18.88 1.81 -11.47
C PHE A 43 -20.10 2.52 -10.85
N LEU A 44 -21.06 2.94 -11.67
CA LEU A 44 -22.32 3.54 -11.20
C LEU A 44 -23.17 2.55 -10.38
N ARG A 45 -23.15 1.26 -10.71
CA ARG A 45 -23.81 0.21 -9.91
C ARG A 45 -23.11 -0.03 -8.58
N LEU A 46 -21.77 -0.06 -8.55
CA LEU A 46 -20.98 -0.14 -7.31
C LEU A 46 -21.27 1.05 -6.39
N LEU A 47 -21.37 2.27 -6.92
CA LEU A 47 -21.73 3.47 -6.15
C LEU A 47 -23.13 3.41 -5.53
N ARG A 48 -24.01 2.53 -6.02
CA ARG A 48 -25.34 2.28 -5.44
C ARG A 48 -25.35 1.13 -4.42
N ASP A 49 -24.29 0.32 -4.37
CA ASP A 49 -24.19 -0.79 -3.43
C ASP A 49 -23.82 -0.26 -2.02
N LYS A 50 -24.70 -0.54 -1.06
CA LYS A 50 -24.50 -0.18 0.35
C LYS A 50 -23.30 -0.90 0.96
N LYS A 51 -22.98 -2.11 0.50
CA LYS A 51 -21.82 -2.88 0.96
C LYS A 51 -20.52 -2.23 0.49
N TRP A 52 -20.49 -1.71 -0.73
CA TRP A 52 -19.33 -0.98 -1.25
C TRP A 52 -19.05 0.27 -0.41
N TRP A 53 -20.07 1.04 -0.06
CA TRP A 53 -19.93 2.19 0.85
C TRP A 53 -19.50 1.80 2.26
N LEU A 54 -19.98 0.67 2.78
CA LEU A 54 -19.52 0.14 4.06
C LEU A 54 -18.02 -0.19 4.01
N GLY A 55 -17.56 -0.87 2.94
CA GLY A 55 -16.15 -1.15 2.71
C GLY A 55 -15.31 0.13 2.63
N SER A 56 -15.78 1.13 1.90
CA SER A 56 -15.13 2.45 1.81
C SER A 56 -15.05 3.18 3.16
N LEU A 57 -16.10 3.11 3.98
CA LEU A 57 -16.11 3.71 5.32
C LEU A 57 -15.13 3.00 6.26
N VAL A 58 -15.06 1.67 6.19
CA VAL A 58 -14.11 0.86 6.96
C VAL A 58 -12.68 1.17 6.53
N ALA A 59 -12.41 1.22 5.22
CA ALA A 59 -11.11 1.59 4.67
C ALA A 59 -10.71 3.02 5.08
N ALA A 60 -11.64 3.97 5.05
CA ALA A 60 -11.40 5.33 5.53
C ALA A 60 -11.03 5.37 7.03
N GLY A 61 -11.68 4.53 7.85
CA GLY A 61 -11.27 4.31 9.24
C GLY A 61 -9.84 3.77 9.35
N GLY A 62 -9.48 2.80 8.51
CA GLY A 62 -8.12 2.26 8.41
C GLY A 62 -7.08 3.33 8.07
N PHE A 63 -7.34 4.15 7.05
CA PHE A 63 -6.48 5.30 6.71
C PHE A 63 -6.39 6.32 7.86
N GLY A 64 -7.49 6.56 8.59
CA GLY A 64 -7.49 7.40 9.79
C GLY A 64 -6.57 6.85 10.89
N LEU A 65 -6.62 5.54 11.14
CA LEU A 65 -5.73 4.88 12.09
C LEU A 65 -4.28 4.90 11.60
N GLN A 66 -4.03 4.71 10.30
CA GLN A 66 -2.69 4.81 9.70
C GLN A 66 -2.12 6.22 9.87
N ALA A 67 -2.92 7.25 9.58
CA ALA A 67 -2.54 8.64 9.77
C ALA A 67 -2.19 8.89 11.25
N ALA A 68 -3.03 8.46 12.19
CA ALA A 68 -2.75 8.53 13.62
C ALA A 68 -1.46 7.77 13.99
N ALA A 69 -1.25 6.57 13.44
CA ALA A 69 -0.03 5.78 13.68
C ALA A 69 1.22 6.52 13.22
N LEU A 70 1.19 7.20 12.08
CA LEU A 70 2.30 8.06 11.60
C LEU A 70 2.55 9.26 12.52
N GLY A 71 1.48 9.79 13.13
CA GLY A 71 1.57 10.80 14.19
C GLY A 71 2.33 10.33 15.43
N TYR A 72 2.30 9.03 15.75
CA TYR A 72 2.98 8.46 16.93
C TYR A 72 4.26 7.68 16.63
N GLY A 73 4.43 7.13 15.42
CA GLY A 73 5.53 6.25 14.99
C GLY A 73 6.34 6.75 13.78
N SER A 74 7.33 5.96 13.38
CA SER A 74 8.11 6.17 12.16
C SER A 74 7.36 5.66 10.92
N VAL A 75 7.63 6.22 9.75
CA VAL A 75 7.13 5.72 8.46
C VAL A 75 7.59 4.28 8.27
N LEU A 76 8.85 3.98 8.56
CA LEU A 76 9.41 2.63 8.55
C LEU A 76 8.57 1.62 9.36
N LEU A 77 8.21 1.97 10.61
CA LEU A 77 7.39 1.10 11.47
C LEU A 77 6.00 0.87 10.88
N VAL A 78 5.33 1.96 10.49
CA VAL A 78 3.95 1.90 9.99
C VAL A 78 3.89 1.13 8.69
N GLN A 79 4.80 1.39 7.75
CA GLN A 79 4.85 0.70 6.46
C GLN A 79 5.11 -0.81 6.63
N ALA A 80 6.03 -1.21 7.51
CA ALA A 80 6.28 -2.63 7.79
C ALA A 80 5.04 -3.33 8.37
N LEU A 81 4.32 -2.66 9.27
CA LEU A 81 3.11 -3.21 9.89
C LEU A 81 1.91 -3.23 8.94
N LEU A 82 1.77 -2.27 8.03
CA LEU A 82 0.65 -2.25 7.08
C LEU A 82 0.64 -3.45 6.15
N VAL A 83 1.80 -4.04 5.82
CA VAL A 83 1.88 -5.26 5.01
C VAL A 83 1.16 -6.44 5.70
N THR A 84 1.00 -6.40 7.04
CA THR A 84 0.22 -7.41 7.76
C THR A 84 -1.27 -7.41 7.41
N SER A 85 -1.78 -6.41 6.68
CA SER A 85 -3.13 -6.42 6.12
C SER A 85 -3.39 -7.69 5.30
N LEU A 86 -2.38 -8.18 4.55
CA LEU A 86 -2.47 -9.44 3.80
C LEU A 86 -2.71 -10.65 4.71
N LEU A 87 -2.12 -10.65 5.91
CA LEU A 87 -2.31 -11.71 6.91
C LEU A 87 -3.75 -11.73 7.45
N PHE A 88 -4.41 -10.58 7.48
CA PHE A 88 -5.82 -10.47 7.85
C PHE A 88 -6.75 -10.73 6.66
N ALA A 89 -6.37 -10.28 5.46
CA ALA A 89 -7.16 -10.41 4.24
C ALA A 89 -7.33 -11.87 3.83
N LEU A 90 -6.26 -12.67 3.86
CA LEU A 90 -6.27 -14.11 3.50
C LEU A 90 -7.34 -14.93 4.23
N PRO A 91 -7.36 -15.00 5.58
CA PRO A 91 -8.36 -15.79 6.30
C PRO A 91 -9.77 -15.23 6.14
N LEU A 92 -9.90 -13.90 6.04
CA LEU A 92 -11.18 -13.24 5.85
C LEU A 92 -11.79 -13.59 4.48
N SER A 93 -10.99 -13.45 3.42
CA SER A 93 -11.34 -13.82 2.04
C SER A 93 -11.67 -15.32 1.93
N ALA A 94 -10.85 -16.19 2.51
CA ALA A 94 -11.09 -17.64 2.51
C ALA A 94 -12.41 -18.01 3.20
N ARG A 95 -12.68 -17.42 4.38
CA ARG A 95 -13.93 -17.64 5.13
C ARG A 95 -15.15 -17.18 4.34
N PHE A 96 -15.08 -16.01 3.70
CA PHE A 96 -16.20 -15.48 2.93
C PHE A 96 -16.44 -16.23 1.61
N ALA A 97 -15.38 -16.69 0.95
CA ALA A 97 -15.47 -17.47 -0.28
C ALA A 97 -15.79 -18.96 -0.04
N GLY A 98 -15.90 -19.41 1.22
CA GLY A 98 -16.10 -20.82 1.56
C GLY A 98 -14.94 -21.73 1.13
N ARG A 99 -13.74 -21.17 0.93
CA ARG A 99 -12.56 -21.90 0.46
C ARG A 99 -11.61 -22.22 1.61
N ARG A 100 -10.80 -23.27 1.44
CA ARG A 100 -9.71 -23.60 2.36
C ARG A 100 -8.44 -22.87 1.95
N ILE A 101 -7.70 -22.36 2.94
CA ILE A 101 -6.38 -21.78 2.73
C ILE A 101 -5.41 -22.93 2.38
N THR A 102 -4.65 -22.76 1.31
CA THR A 102 -3.65 -23.76 0.91
C THR A 102 -2.45 -23.75 1.87
N SER A 103 -1.73 -24.87 1.97
CA SER A 103 -0.51 -24.96 2.78
C SER A 103 0.56 -23.94 2.34
N SER A 104 0.65 -23.66 1.04
CA SER A 104 1.57 -22.66 0.48
C SER A 104 1.21 -21.23 0.95
N GLN A 105 -0.07 -20.83 0.87
CA GLN A 105 -0.52 -19.53 1.37
C GLN A 105 -0.24 -19.37 2.87
N TRP A 106 -0.45 -20.43 3.64
CA TRP A 106 -0.17 -20.41 5.07
C TRP A 106 1.32 -20.26 5.37
N MET A 107 2.18 -20.97 4.62
CA MET A 107 3.63 -20.82 4.71
C MET A 107 4.08 -19.38 4.44
N TRP A 108 3.62 -18.77 3.35
CA TRP A 108 3.97 -17.38 3.02
C TRP A 108 3.41 -16.37 4.03
N ALA A 109 2.22 -16.62 4.59
CA ALA A 109 1.69 -15.81 5.67
C ALA A 109 2.57 -15.86 6.92
N VAL A 110 3.07 -17.04 7.30
CA VAL A 110 4.02 -17.18 8.43
C VAL A 110 5.33 -16.47 8.12
N VAL A 111 5.89 -16.63 6.92
CA VAL A 111 7.13 -15.96 6.51
C VAL A 111 6.97 -14.44 6.60
N LEU A 112 5.84 -13.90 6.10
CA LEU A 112 5.54 -12.48 6.19
C LEU A 112 5.43 -12.01 7.65
N ALA A 113 4.71 -12.75 8.49
CA ALA A 113 4.55 -12.41 9.92
C ALA A 113 5.90 -12.37 10.65
N VAL A 114 6.76 -13.37 10.42
CA VAL A 114 8.11 -13.44 11.00
C VAL A 114 8.98 -12.31 10.48
N ALA A 115 8.96 -12.04 9.18
CA ALA A 115 9.74 -10.97 8.57
C ALA A 115 9.37 -9.60 9.14
N VAL A 116 8.08 -9.29 9.26
CA VAL A 116 7.60 -8.04 9.87
C VAL A 116 8.01 -7.97 11.34
N ALA A 117 7.83 -9.04 12.10
CA ALA A 117 8.24 -9.08 13.51
C ALA A 117 9.74 -8.80 13.67
N VAL A 118 10.58 -9.37 12.80
CA VAL A 118 12.03 -9.11 12.78
C VAL A 118 12.34 -7.67 12.41
N ILE A 119 11.70 -7.11 11.38
CA ILE A 119 11.91 -5.71 10.97
C ILE A 119 11.57 -4.75 12.12
N VAL A 120 10.49 -5.01 12.86
CA VAL A 120 10.05 -4.16 13.98
C VAL A 120 10.97 -4.32 15.19
N THR A 121 11.30 -5.55 15.58
CA THR A 121 12.06 -5.83 16.81
C THR A 121 13.56 -5.64 16.64
N VAL A 122 14.14 -6.13 15.55
CA VAL A 122 15.57 -6.01 15.24
C VAL A 122 15.85 -4.67 14.59
N GLY A 123 15.03 -4.24 13.63
CA GLY A 123 15.25 -2.94 12.97
C GLY A 123 15.12 -1.75 13.93
N ASN A 124 14.32 -1.88 15.00
CA ASN A 124 14.05 -0.85 16.01
C ASN A 124 13.92 0.56 15.38
N PRO A 125 12.94 0.75 14.48
CA PRO A 125 12.83 1.95 13.66
C PRO A 125 12.54 3.17 14.53
N SER A 126 13.50 4.09 14.62
CA SER A 126 13.34 5.32 15.39
C SER A 126 12.69 6.43 14.57
N LYS A 127 11.81 7.20 15.22
CA LYS A 127 11.27 8.44 14.63
C LYS A 127 12.40 9.41 14.31
N GLY A 128 12.37 9.96 13.10
CA GLY A 128 13.07 11.16 12.72
C GLY A 128 12.14 12.38 12.74
N ASP A 129 12.49 13.40 11.96
CA ASP A 129 11.73 14.64 11.86
C ASP A 129 10.35 14.43 11.21
N SER A 130 9.41 15.34 11.50
CA SER A 130 8.08 15.33 10.89
C SER A 130 8.03 16.11 9.55
N ARG A 131 9.05 16.92 9.25
CA ARG A 131 9.15 17.76 8.06
C ARG A 131 10.55 17.75 7.47
N ALA A 132 10.63 17.77 6.15
CA ALA A 132 11.88 17.98 5.42
C ALA A 132 12.10 19.45 5.09
N GLY A 133 13.37 19.85 5.01
CA GLY A 133 13.75 21.09 4.33
C GLY A 133 13.41 21.03 2.84
N ILE A 134 13.22 22.20 2.22
CA ILE A 134 12.86 22.30 0.80
C ILE A 134 13.91 21.66 -0.12
N ASP A 135 15.18 21.69 0.30
CA ASP A 135 16.30 21.08 -0.42
C ASP A 135 16.18 19.56 -0.54
N LEU A 136 15.66 18.88 0.50
CA LEU A 136 15.41 17.44 0.46
C LEU A 136 14.26 17.11 -0.49
N TRP A 137 13.23 17.96 -0.56
CA TRP A 137 12.15 17.80 -1.54
C TRP A 137 12.62 18.00 -2.98
N LEU A 138 13.54 18.94 -3.22
CA LEU A 138 14.19 19.09 -4.53
C LEU A 138 14.97 17.82 -4.90
N TRP A 139 15.67 17.20 -3.96
CA TRP A 139 16.33 15.90 -4.18
C TRP A 139 15.36 14.79 -4.52
N VAL A 140 14.20 14.72 -3.85
CA VAL A 140 13.15 13.73 -4.17
C VAL A 140 12.63 13.95 -5.58
N ILE A 141 12.32 15.19 -5.96
CA ILE A 141 11.87 15.50 -7.31
C ILE A 141 12.95 15.15 -8.34
N ALA A 142 14.22 15.45 -8.05
CA ALA A 142 15.34 15.19 -8.94
C ALA A 142 15.68 13.69 -9.10
N THR A 143 15.33 12.85 -8.12
CA THR A 143 15.65 11.41 -8.16
C THR A 143 14.44 10.55 -8.49
N LEU A 144 13.35 10.70 -7.73
CA LEU A 144 12.11 9.97 -7.92
C LEU A 144 11.40 10.41 -9.19
N GLY A 145 11.40 11.72 -9.51
CA GLY A 145 10.74 12.25 -10.72
C GLY A 145 11.21 11.58 -12.02
N PRO A 146 12.52 11.58 -12.33
CA PRO A 146 13.05 10.88 -13.50
C PRO A 146 12.80 9.38 -13.49
N PHE A 147 12.92 8.72 -12.33
CA PHE A 147 12.62 7.29 -12.20
C PHE A 147 11.16 6.99 -12.59
N LEU A 148 10.20 7.73 -12.02
CA LEU A 148 8.79 7.58 -12.35
C LEU A 148 8.51 7.91 -13.82
N ALA A 149 9.17 8.93 -14.38
CA ALA A 149 9.05 9.27 -15.80
C ALA A 149 9.53 8.14 -16.71
N VAL A 150 10.68 7.52 -16.39
CA VAL A 150 11.21 6.36 -17.14
C VAL A 150 10.24 5.17 -17.04
N CYS A 151 9.70 4.87 -15.86
CA CYS A 151 8.71 3.80 -15.70
C CYS A 151 7.42 4.08 -16.49
N LEU A 152 6.94 5.33 -16.49
CA LEU A 152 5.77 5.75 -17.27
C LEU A 152 6.01 5.65 -18.79
N LEU A 153 7.19 6.09 -19.25
CA LEU A 153 7.58 5.97 -20.66
C LEU A 153 7.72 4.50 -21.05
N GLY A 154 8.37 3.68 -20.22
CA GLY A 154 8.47 2.24 -20.42
C GLY A 154 7.10 1.57 -20.49
N ALA A 155 6.17 1.94 -19.60
CA ALA A 155 4.80 1.43 -19.63
C ALA A 155 4.07 1.81 -20.92
N ARG A 156 4.26 3.03 -21.43
CA ARG A 156 3.68 3.47 -22.70
C ARG A 156 4.27 2.73 -23.89
N VAL A 157 5.59 2.56 -23.94
CA VAL A 157 6.29 1.85 -25.02
C VAL A 157 5.93 0.36 -25.04
N MET A 158 5.74 -0.23 -23.85
CA MET A 158 5.38 -1.65 -23.69
C MET A 158 3.88 -1.88 -23.55
N SER A 159 3.05 -0.94 -23.99
CA SER A 159 1.58 -1.04 -23.92
C SER A 159 1.08 -2.35 -24.51
N GLY A 160 0.16 -3.02 -23.82
CA GLY A 160 -0.36 -4.35 -24.18
C GLY A 160 0.48 -5.53 -23.70
N LYS A 161 1.66 -5.30 -23.10
CA LYS A 161 2.47 -6.34 -22.45
C LYS A 161 2.26 -6.34 -20.93
N PRO A 162 2.38 -7.48 -20.24
CA PRO A 162 2.23 -7.54 -18.78
C PRO A 162 3.23 -6.64 -18.03
N VAL A 163 4.40 -6.38 -18.63
CA VAL A 163 5.41 -5.47 -18.07
C VAL A 163 4.88 -4.04 -17.91
N ALA A 164 3.97 -3.57 -18.78
CA ALA A 164 3.38 -2.23 -18.63
C ALA A 164 2.55 -2.11 -17.35
N ALA A 165 1.81 -3.15 -16.98
CA ALA A 165 1.05 -3.20 -15.73
C ALA A 165 1.97 -3.19 -14.51
N VAL A 166 3.08 -3.92 -14.57
CA VAL A 166 4.13 -3.92 -13.52
C VAL A 166 4.72 -2.53 -13.36
N LEU A 167 5.13 -1.88 -14.45
CA LEU A 167 5.72 -0.54 -14.42
C LEU A 167 4.75 0.53 -13.88
N LEU A 168 3.48 0.50 -14.30
CA LEU A 168 2.45 1.37 -13.74
C LEU A 168 2.21 1.07 -12.26
N GLY A 169 2.26 -0.21 -11.85
CA GLY A 169 2.16 -0.62 -10.46
C GLY A 169 3.32 -0.10 -9.60
N VAL A 170 4.55 -0.13 -10.11
CA VAL A 170 5.72 0.47 -9.45
C VAL A 170 5.53 1.97 -9.27
N VAL A 171 5.04 2.67 -10.30
CA VAL A 171 4.79 4.11 -10.21
C VAL A 171 3.71 4.41 -9.17
N ALA A 172 2.59 3.68 -9.22
CA ALA A 172 1.49 3.84 -8.28
C ALA A 172 1.93 3.58 -6.83
N GLY A 173 2.61 2.46 -6.58
CA GLY A 173 3.15 2.14 -5.25
C GLY A 173 4.15 3.20 -4.77
N SER A 174 5.01 3.70 -5.65
CA SER A 174 5.94 4.78 -5.30
C SER A 174 5.23 6.07 -4.86
N LEU A 175 4.13 6.42 -5.55
CA LEU A 175 3.30 7.57 -5.16
C LEU A 175 2.57 7.33 -3.83
N TRP A 176 2.13 6.11 -3.55
CA TRP A 176 1.56 5.76 -2.23
C TRP A 176 2.60 5.83 -1.10
N GLY A 177 3.84 5.39 -1.36
CA GLY A 177 4.96 5.56 -0.42
C GLY A 177 5.26 7.03 -0.13
N LEU A 178 5.27 7.87 -1.18
CA LEU A 178 5.40 9.33 -1.05
C LEU A 178 4.21 9.94 -0.27
N PHE A 179 2.99 9.49 -0.55
CA PHE A 179 1.79 9.91 0.16
C PHE A 179 1.88 9.60 1.66
N ALA A 180 2.40 8.44 2.05
CA ALA A 180 2.60 8.08 3.45
C ALA A 180 3.55 9.05 4.17
N VAL A 181 4.65 9.44 3.52
CA VAL A 181 5.60 10.43 4.07
C VAL A 181 4.96 11.80 4.20
N LEU A 182 4.23 12.27 3.17
CA LEU A 182 3.50 13.54 3.23
C LEU A 182 2.42 13.53 4.31
N THR A 183 1.74 12.40 4.50
CA THR A 183 0.70 12.22 5.53
C THR A 183 1.28 12.45 6.91
N LYS A 184 2.51 12.01 7.20
CA LYS A 184 3.16 12.28 8.49
C LYS A 184 3.28 13.79 8.75
N GLY A 185 3.72 14.56 7.75
CA GLY A 185 3.85 16.03 7.87
C GLY A 185 2.51 16.75 7.98
N VAL A 186 1.44 16.22 7.38
CA VAL A 186 0.07 16.74 7.53
C VAL A 186 -0.46 16.42 8.93
N VAL A 187 -0.28 15.20 9.42
CA VAL A 187 -0.79 14.76 10.73
C VAL A 187 -0.14 15.51 11.88
N ASP A 188 1.16 15.79 11.79
CA ASP A 188 1.91 16.57 12.80
C ASP A 188 1.32 17.98 13.01
N GLN A 189 0.58 18.50 12.02
CA GLN A 189 -0.02 19.82 12.05
C GLN A 189 -1.49 19.81 12.48
N LEU A 190 -2.11 18.64 12.68
CA LEU A 190 -3.50 18.52 13.15
C LEU A 190 -3.73 19.23 14.50
N ASP A 191 -2.72 19.22 15.38
CA ASP A 191 -2.77 19.87 16.69
C ASP A 191 -2.92 21.40 16.60
N ARG A 192 -2.62 22.00 15.43
CA ARG A 192 -2.78 23.45 15.17
C ARG A 192 -4.18 23.81 14.65
N GLY A 193 -5.06 22.82 14.48
CA GLY A 193 -6.45 22.97 14.07
C GLY A 193 -6.71 22.78 12.57
N VAL A 194 -7.90 22.26 12.24
CA VAL A 194 -8.32 21.90 10.87
C VAL A 194 -8.31 23.08 9.90
N TRP A 195 -8.63 24.29 10.38
CA TRP A 195 -8.61 25.50 9.57
C TRP A 195 -7.20 25.98 9.20
N ALA A 196 -6.21 25.69 10.05
CA ALA A 196 -4.81 25.97 9.75
C ALA A 196 -4.26 24.99 8.71
N LEU A 197 -4.68 23.72 8.78
CA LEU A 197 -4.33 22.67 7.81
C LEU A 197 -4.77 23.00 6.37
N LEU A 198 -5.97 23.56 6.19
CA LEU A 198 -6.47 23.91 4.84
C LEU A 198 -5.67 25.02 4.15
N LYS A 199 -4.87 25.79 4.91
CA LYS A 199 -3.99 26.83 4.39
C LYS A 199 -2.55 26.35 4.22
N LEU A 200 -2.25 25.10 4.57
CA LEU A 200 -0.90 24.57 4.48
C LEU A 200 -0.55 24.25 3.02
N PRO A 201 0.61 24.73 2.55
CA PRO A 201 1.09 24.41 1.22
C PRO A 201 1.34 22.91 1.04
N GLU A 202 1.56 22.14 2.11
CA GLU A 202 1.79 20.69 2.06
C GLU A 202 0.52 19.87 1.76
N LEU A 203 -0.67 20.43 1.95
CA LEU A 203 -1.94 19.73 1.69
C LEU A 203 -2.18 19.54 0.18
N TYR A 204 -1.75 20.50 -0.64
CA TYR A 204 -1.89 20.45 -2.10
C TYR A 204 -1.09 19.32 -2.76
N PRO A 205 0.23 19.15 -2.52
CA PRO A 205 0.97 18.02 -3.06
C PRO A 205 0.48 16.70 -2.48
N TRP A 206 0.05 16.65 -1.21
CA TRP A 206 -0.56 15.46 -0.62
C TRP A 206 -1.82 15.01 -1.37
N ALA A 207 -2.75 15.93 -1.64
CA ALA A 207 -3.96 15.63 -2.40
C ALA A 207 -3.67 15.28 -3.87
N ALA A 208 -2.76 16.01 -4.51
CA ALA A 208 -2.37 15.74 -5.89
C ALA A 208 -1.72 14.35 -6.05
N VAL A 209 -0.84 13.97 -5.12
CA VAL A 209 -0.22 12.64 -5.10
C VAL A 209 -1.27 11.56 -4.87
N ALA A 210 -2.24 11.75 -3.97
CA ALA A 210 -3.31 10.77 -3.75
C ALA A 210 -4.15 10.51 -5.03
N ILE A 211 -4.52 11.58 -5.73
CA ILE A 211 -5.27 11.50 -7.00
C ILE A 211 -4.43 10.79 -8.06
N ALA A 212 -3.16 11.18 -8.20
CA ALA A 212 -2.26 10.57 -9.18
C ALA A 212 -1.99 9.10 -8.89
N ALA A 213 -1.73 8.73 -7.63
CA ALA A 213 -1.52 7.36 -7.18
C ALA A 213 -2.74 6.50 -7.50
N THR A 214 -3.94 6.98 -7.16
CA THR A 214 -5.19 6.29 -7.46
C THR A 214 -5.38 6.11 -8.96
N ALA A 215 -5.23 7.17 -9.76
CA ALA A 215 -5.41 7.11 -11.21
C ALA A 215 -4.41 6.14 -11.88
N LEU A 216 -3.16 6.14 -11.44
CA LEU A 216 -2.11 5.27 -11.97
C LEU A 216 -2.28 3.83 -11.51
N GLN A 217 -2.75 3.59 -10.28
CA GLN A 217 -3.09 2.26 -9.79
C GLN A 217 -4.23 1.66 -10.61
N GLN A 218 -5.30 2.42 -10.86
CA GLN A 218 -6.38 2.00 -11.75
C GLN A 218 -5.87 1.75 -13.17
N SER A 219 -4.95 2.58 -13.66
CA SER A 219 -4.30 2.34 -14.96
C SER A 219 -3.46 1.07 -14.97
N ALA A 220 -2.76 0.74 -13.88
CA ALA A 220 -1.98 -0.48 -13.74
C ALA A 220 -2.86 -1.74 -13.77
N PHE A 221 -4.01 -1.69 -13.09
CA PHE A 221 -5.00 -2.77 -13.12
C PHE A 221 -5.68 -2.91 -14.49
N ARG A 222 -5.73 -1.85 -15.28
CA ARG A 222 -6.29 -1.88 -16.65
C ARG A 222 -5.29 -2.31 -17.71
N ALA A 223 -4.00 -2.01 -17.53
CA ALA A 223 -2.96 -2.27 -18.52
C ALA A 223 -2.54 -3.74 -18.62
N GLY A 224 -2.92 -4.58 -17.65
CA GLY A 224 -2.64 -6.02 -17.63
C GLY A 224 -3.36 -6.68 -16.46
N SER A 225 -3.13 -7.98 -16.26
CA SER A 225 -3.79 -8.72 -15.19
C SER A 225 -3.47 -8.12 -13.82
N MET A 226 -4.46 -8.13 -12.91
CA MET A 226 -4.26 -7.72 -11.51
C MET A 226 -3.11 -8.51 -10.86
N ALA A 227 -2.87 -9.75 -11.32
CA ALA A 227 -1.78 -10.60 -10.85
C ALA A 227 -0.38 -10.07 -11.18
N ALA A 228 -0.25 -9.24 -12.21
CA ALA A 228 1.02 -8.61 -12.56
C ALA A 228 1.25 -7.30 -11.80
N SER A 229 0.22 -6.47 -11.62
CA SER A 229 0.35 -5.12 -11.06
C SER A 229 0.21 -5.05 -9.54
N LEU A 230 -0.61 -5.92 -8.92
CA LEU A 230 -0.83 -5.90 -7.47
C LEU A 230 0.46 -6.17 -6.66
N PRO A 231 1.31 -7.16 -7.00
CA PRO A 231 2.60 -7.34 -6.33
C PRO A 231 3.52 -6.12 -6.47
N ALA A 232 3.49 -5.47 -7.64
CA ALA A 232 4.33 -4.30 -7.90
C ALA A 232 3.93 -3.11 -7.01
N VAL A 233 2.63 -2.84 -6.84
CA VAL A 233 2.13 -1.78 -5.95
C VAL A 233 2.49 -2.07 -4.50
N THR A 234 2.13 -3.27 -4.02
CA THR A 234 2.24 -3.69 -2.62
C THR A 234 3.68 -3.79 -2.12
N VAL A 235 4.65 -4.02 -3.01
CA VAL A 235 6.08 -3.99 -2.67
C VAL A 235 6.64 -2.58 -2.78
N SER A 236 6.32 -1.84 -3.84
CA SER A 236 6.93 -0.54 -4.09
C SER A 236 6.53 0.50 -3.06
N GLU A 237 5.29 0.44 -2.56
CA GLU A 237 4.79 1.35 -1.52
C GLU A 237 5.65 1.33 -0.24
N PRO A 238 5.78 0.21 0.49
CA PRO A 238 6.58 0.17 1.71
C PRO A 238 8.06 0.40 1.44
N MET A 239 8.60 -0.01 0.29
CA MET A 239 9.99 0.25 -0.06
C MET A 239 10.28 1.73 -0.25
N VAL A 240 9.48 2.41 -1.08
CA VAL A 240 9.64 3.85 -1.34
C VAL A 240 9.35 4.64 -0.08
N GLY A 241 8.28 4.32 0.65
CA GLY A 241 7.95 4.96 1.93
C GLY A 241 9.10 4.84 2.94
N SER A 242 9.73 3.67 3.04
CA SER A 242 10.89 3.45 3.93
C SER A 242 12.13 4.22 3.49
N ILE A 243 12.46 4.21 2.19
CA ILE A 243 13.61 4.95 1.64
C ILE A 243 13.44 6.44 1.87
N LEU A 244 12.25 6.97 1.57
CA LEU A 244 11.94 8.38 1.78
C LEU A 244 11.91 8.73 3.28
N GLY A 245 11.39 7.85 4.14
CA GLY A 245 11.46 8.03 5.59
C GLY A 245 12.90 8.15 6.10
N MET A 246 13.81 7.31 5.61
CA MET A 246 15.23 7.39 5.97
C MET A 246 15.93 8.63 5.39
N ALA A 247 15.71 8.91 4.10
CA ALA A 247 16.43 9.96 3.38
C ALA A 247 15.92 11.37 3.70
N ILE A 248 14.60 11.54 3.82
CA ILE A 248 13.95 12.84 3.98
C ILE A 248 13.77 13.19 5.45
N LEU A 249 13.21 12.25 6.21
CA LEU A 249 12.83 12.48 7.61
C LEU A 249 13.95 12.12 8.58
N GLY A 250 15.06 11.55 8.10
CA GLY A 250 16.17 11.11 8.95
C GLY A 250 15.79 9.95 9.88
N GLU A 251 14.78 9.14 9.51
CA GLU A 251 14.46 7.94 10.27
C GLU A 251 15.60 6.92 10.18
N MET A 252 15.88 6.23 11.28
CA MET A 252 17.02 5.31 11.37
C MET A 252 16.58 3.93 11.83
N LEU A 253 17.22 2.91 11.26
CA LEU A 253 17.17 1.54 11.77
C LEU A 253 18.40 1.33 12.65
N ARG A 254 18.21 0.77 13.85
CA ARG A 254 19.28 0.51 14.82
C ARG A 254 19.41 -0.99 15.14
N PRO A 255 19.73 -1.83 14.14
CA PRO A 255 19.77 -3.28 14.33
C PRO A 255 21.03 -3.81 15.02
N GLY A 256 21.94 -2.93 15.45
CA GLY A 256 23.22 -3.34 16.01
C GLY A 256 24.15 -3.96 14.96
N ARG A 257 25.26 -4.56 15.41
CA ARG A 257 26.39 -4.95 14.56
C ARG A 257 26.13 -6.20 13.70
N SER A 258 25.29 -7.14 14.17
CA SER A 258 24.89 -8.35 13.42
C SER A 258 23.48 -8.25 12.83
N GLY A 259 22.65 -7.32 13.30
CA GLY A 259 21.24 -7.27 12.89
C GLY A 259 21.00 -6.73 11.48
N TRP A 260 21.98 -6.08 10.83
CA TRP A 260 21.84 -5.65 9.43
C TRP A 260 21.64 -6.80 8.46
N VAL A 261 22.35 -7.93 8.67
CA VAL A 261 22.18 -9.13 7.84
C VAL A 261 20.80 -9.73 8.06
N VAL A 262 20.38 -9.84 9.33
CA VAL A 262 19.07 -10.37 9.71
C VAL A 262 17.94 -9.51 9.15
N LEU A 263 18.09 -8.18 9.22
CA LEU A 263 17.15 -7.21 8.67
C LEU A 263 17.08 -7.29 7.14
N GLY A 264 18.22 -7.44 6.45
CA GLY A 264 18.26 -7.63 5.01
C GLY A 264 17.51 -8.90 4.57
N ILE A 265 17.73 -10.02 5.28
CA ILE A 265 17.01 -11.28 5.05
C ILE A 265 15.51 -11.08 5.29
N ALA A 266 15.13 -10.41 6.38
CA ALA A 266 13.73 -10.15 6.69
C ALA A 266 13.05 -9.28 5.62
N VAL A 267 13.71 -8.24 5.11
CA VAL A 267 13.17 -7.41 4.02
C VAL A 267 12.96 -8.25 2.75
N VAL A 268 13.94 -9.08 2.38
CA VAL A 268 13.79 -9.97 1.21
C VAL A 268 12.65 -10.97 1.41
N ALA A 269 12.56 -11.57 2.61
CA ALA A 269 11.50 -12.52 2.96
C ALA A 269 10.12 -11.85 2.94
N MET A 270 9.99 -10.62 3.46
CA MET A 270 8.77 -9.82 3.41
C MET A 270 8.36 -9.57 1.96
N VAL A 271 9.27 -9.10 1.11
CA VAL A 271 9.00 -8.83 -0.32
C VAL A 271 8.56 -10.12 -1.03
N ALA A 272 9.28 -11.22 -0.85
CA ALA A 272 8.93 -12.50 -1.46
C ALA A 272 7.54 -12.99 -1.01
N ALA A 273 7.26 -12.93 0.29
CA ALA A 273 5.96 -13.34 0.82
C ALA A 273 4.82 -12.43 0.33
N THR A 274 5.01 -11.12 0.31
CA THR A 274 4.02 -10.17 -0.24
C THR A 274 3.72 -10.47 -1.70
N VAL A 275 4.75 -10.73 -2.52
CA VAL A 275 4.56 -11.05 -3.94
C VAL A 275 3.75 -12.33 -4.12
N GLU A 276 4.11 -13.40 -3.40
CA GLU A 276 3.44 -14.69 -3.52
C GLU A 276 2.00 -14.65 -2.99
N LEU A 277 1.75 -13.92 -1.89
CA LEU A 277 0.40 -13.73 -1.35
C LEU A 277 -0.46 -12.87 -2.29
N ALA A 278 0.07 -11.76 -2.81
CA ALA A 278 -0.64 -10.89 -3.75
C ALA A 278 -0.95 -11.62 -5.08
N ARG A 279 -0.05 -12.47 -5.57
CA ARG A 279 -0.33 -13.34 -6.73
C ARG A 279 -1.42 -14.35 -6.43
N GLY A 280 -1.41 -14.95 -5.24
CA GLY A 280 -2.45 -15.88 -4.78
C GLY A 280 -3.83 -15.23 -4.71
N GLU A 281 -3.92 -13.97 -4.28
CA GLU A 281 -5.17 -13.21 -4.28
C GLU A 281 -5.64 -12.90 -5.70
N ALA A 282 -4.74 -12.42 -6.55
CA ALA A 282 -5.09 -12.02 -7.91
C ALA A 282 -5.46 -13.20 -8.83
N THR A 283 -4.83 -14.37 -8.66
CA THR A 283 -5.19 -15.59 -9.39
C THR A 283 -6.52 -16.20 -8.94
N SER A 284 -7.00 -15.83 -7.74
CA SER A 284 -8.29 -16.28 -7.22
C SER A 284 -9.48 -15.45 -7.72
N SER A 285 -9.22 -14.32 -8.38
CA SER A 285 -10.17 -13.61 -9.24
C SER A 285 -10.00 -14.14 -10.68
N PRO A 286 -10.99 -14.84 -11.28
CA PRO A 286 -10.84 -15.36 -12.62
C PRO A 286 -10.67 -14.20 -13.61
N ASP A 287 -9.53 -14.16 -14.29
CA ASP A 287 -9.30 -13.26 -15.42
C ASP A 287 -10.31 -13.59 -16.53
N VAL A 288 -11.11 -12.60 -16.93
CA VAL A 288 -12.15 -12.69 -18.00
C VAL A 288 -11.53 -12.84 -19.40
N THR A 289 -10.25 -13.22 -19.53
CA THR A 289 -9.49 -13.12 -20.78
C THR A 289 -9.29 -14.45 -21.52
N ALA A 290 -10.29 -15.34 -21.50
CA ALA A 290 -10.25 -16.56 -22.31
C ALA A 290 -11.61 -16.94 -22.94
N SER A 291 -12.19 -16.05 -23.75
CA SER A 291 -13.08 -16.46 -24.86
C SER A 291 -13.43 -15.29 -25.78
N MET A 292 -12.53 -14.94 -26.70
CA MET A 292 -12.96 -14.39 -27.99
C MET A 292 -12.92 -15.53 -29.01
N PRO A 293 -14.06 -16.05 -29.48
CA PRO A 293 -14.11 -16.70 -30.79
C PRO A 293 -14.06 -15.61 -31.86
N GLY A 294 -13.25 -15.85 -32.90
CA GLY A 294 -13.13 -14.98 -34.08
C GLY A 294 -14.31 -15.04 -35.03
#